data_AF-A0A5C6UIN5-F1
#
_entry.id   AF-A0A5C6UIN5-F1
#
_cell.length_a   1.000
_cell.length_b   1.000
_cell.length_c   1.000
_cell.angle_alpha   90.00
_cell.angle_beta   90.00
_cell.angle_gamma   90.00
#
_symmetry.space_group_name_H-M   'P 1'
#
loop_
_entity.id
_entity.type
_entity.pdbx_description
1 polymer ?
#
loop_
_entity_poly.entity_id
_entity_poly.type
_entity_poly.pdbx_seq_one_letter_code
_entity_poly.pdbx_strand_id
1 'polypeptide(L)'
;MTETVWGTPNAQPVISGNLVAERRLVGNLLEESLRAASGGAVLRRDFLTFNRIEGRWEYMSFDTRAAVGMMTAQSLGREKNGTIALVFQPFALPGEGAGQGQMLRMRQEIVRIGPDHIVKDQYFTLADGLGGEWLAHRYDAVRRP
;
A
#
# COMPACT_ATOMS: atom_id res chain seq x y z
N MET A 1 11.61 0.90 8.52
CA MET A 1 10.31 1.34 7.98
C MET A 1 9.36 1.40 9.14
N THR A 2 8.55 2.46 9.21
CA THR A 2 7.49 2.60 10.20
C THR A 2 6.16 2.45 9.48
N GLU A 3 5.30 1.57 10.00
CA GLU A 3 3.90 1.50 9.59
C GLU A 3 3.03 2.17 10.65
N THR A 4 2.12 3.03 10.21
CA THR A 4 1.08 3.63 11.04
C THR A 4 -0.28 3.26 10.49
N VAL A 5 -1.19 2.77 11.34
CA VAL A 5 -2.51 2.27 10.96
C VAL A 5 -3.61 3.02 11.68
N TRP A 6 -4.62 3.48 10.95
CA TRP A 6 -5.85 4.07 11.46
C TRP A 6 -7.04 3.21 11.03
N GLY A 7 -7.62 2.46 11.99
CA GLY A 7 -8.69 1.50 11.70
C GLY A 7 -10.01 2.12 11.24
N THR A 8 -10.29 3.36 11.65
CA THR A 8 -11.47 4.13 11.26
C THR A 8 -11.11 5.60 11.12
N PRO A 9 -11.98 6.44 10.53
CA PRO A 9 -11.82 7.88 10.59
C PRO A 9 -11.60 8.36 12.04
N ASN A 10 -10.60 9.21 12.24
CA ASN A 10 -10.21 9.79 13.54
C ASN A 10 -9.76 8.80 14.63
N ALA A 11 -9.50 7.53 14.30
CA ALA A 11 -8.96 6.57 15.26
C ALA A 11 -7.58 7.02 15.77
N GLN A 12 -7.22 6.62 16.99
CA GLN A 12 -5.83 6.71 17.44
C GLN A 12 -4.96 5.74 16.62
N PRO A 13 -3.81 6.18 16.10
CA PRO A 13 -2.98 5.33 15.26
C PRO A 13 -2.29 4.22 16.06
N VAL A 14 -2.19 3.04 15.45
CA VAL A 14 -1.29 1.97 15.88
C VAL A 14 0.01 2.07 15.09
N ILE A 15 1.16 2.16 15.77
CA ILE A 15 2.47 2.35 15.14
C ILE A 15 3.32 1.08 15.29
N SER A 16 3.90 0.62 14.19
CA SER A 16 4.83 -0.51 14.12
C SER A 16 6.16 -0.08 13.49
N GLY A 17 7.23 -0.01 14.29
CA GLY A 17 8.56 0.48 13.85
C GLY A 17 9.58 -0.59 13.46
N ASN A 18 9.32 -1.87 13.76
CA ASN A 18 10.29 -2.96 13.59
C ASN A 18 10.17 -3.66 12.24
N LEU A 19 10.04 -2.89 11.16
CA LEU A 19 9.85 -3.41 9.80
C LEU A 19 10.99 -3.03 8.85
N VAL A 20 11.30 -3.95 7.94
CA VAL A 20 12.29 -3.79 6.87
C VAL A 20 11.62 -4.06 5.53
N ALA A 21 11.68 -3.06 4.65
CA ALA A 21 11.33 -3.20 3.25
C ALA A 21 12.61 -3.35 2.44
N GLU A 22 12.70 -4.44 1.67
CA GLU A 22 13.77 -4.67 0.71
C GLU A 22 13.24 -4.54 -0.69
N ARG A 23 14.01 -3.88 -1.55
CA ARG A 23 13.61 -3.60 -2.93
C ARG A 23 14.64 -4.16 -3.89
N ARG A 24 14.18 -4.87 -4.92
CA ARG A 24 15.03 -5.34 -6.01
C ARG A 24 14.28 -5.25 -7.33
N LEU A 25 15.04 -5.13 -8.41
CA LEU A 25 14.48 -5.26 -9.76
C LEU A 25 14.41 -6.74 -10.14
N VAL A 26 13.27 -7.16 -10.69
CA VAL A 26 13.05 -8.46 -11.30
C VAL A 26 12.58 -8.20 -12.73
N GLY A 27 13.51 -8.24 -13.68
CA GLY A 27 13.25 -7.73 -15.02
C GLY A 27 12.92 -6.23 -14.98
N ASN A 28 11.73 -5.86 -15.47
CA ASN A 28 11.20 -4.49 -15.43
C ASN A 28 10.32 -4.19 -14.20
N LEU A 29 10.10 -5.17 -13.32
CA LEU A 29 9.29 -5.01 -12.11
C LEU A 29 10.18 -4.60 -10.94
N LEU A 30 9.72 -3.63 -10.15
CA LEU A 30 10.24 -3.38 -8.82
C LEU A 30 9.49 -4.29 -7.84
N GLU A 31 10.18 -5.26 -7.27
CA GLU A 31 9.68 -6.06 -6.16
C GLU A 31 10.07 -5.40 -4.84
N GLU A 32 9.10 -5.21 -3.95
CA GLU A 32 9.33 -4.85 -2.55
C GLU A 32 8.86 -6.00 -1.65
N SER A 33 9.73 -6.49 -0.77
CA SER A 33 9.37 -7.46 0.28
C SER A 33 9.48 -6.82 1.65
N LEU A 34 8.41 -6.94 2.44
CA LEU A 34 8.31 -6.46 3.81
C LEU A 34 8.52 -7.62 4.79
N ARG A 35 9.33 -7.42 5.83
CA ARG A 35 9.50 -8.38 6.93
C ARG A 35 9.78 -7.69 8.26
N ALA A 36 9.66 -8.45 9.35
CA ALA A 36 10.15 -7.99 10.65
C ALA A 36 11.67 -7.79 10.63
N ALA A 37 12.14 -6.78 11.36
CA ALA A 37 13.58 -6.47 11.46
C ALA A 37 14.39 -7.58 12.13
N SER A 38 13.76 -8.40 12.98
CA SER A 38 14.33 -9.61 13.58
C SER A 38 14.53 -10.76 12.58
N GLY A 39 14.13 -10.59 11.31
CA GLY A 39 14.07 -11.66 10.32
C GLY A 39 12.73 -12.43 10.36
N GLY A 40 12.67 -13.54 9.63
CA GLY A 40 11.47 -14.39 9.53
C GLY A 40 10.79 -14.32 8.17
N ALA A 41 9.53 -14.76 8.15
CA ALA A 41 8.72 -14.83 6.94
C ALA A 41 8.43 -13.44 6.35
N VAL A 42 8.24 -13.40 5.03
CA VAL A 42 7.80 -12.19 4.33
C VAL A 42 6.35 -11.90 4.72
N LEU A 43 6.11 -10.71 5.23
CA LEU A 43 4.80 -10.23 5.67
C LEU A 43 3.98 -9.72 4.49
N ARG A 44 4.62 -8.94 3.61
CA ARG A 44 4.00 -8.38 2.40
C ARG A 44 4.97 -8.44 1.24
N ARG A 45 4.45 -8.66 0.04
CA ARG A 45 5.20 -8.52 -1.20
C ARG A 45 4.42 -7.67 -2.19
N ASP A 46 5.09 -6.65 -2.71
CA ASP A 46 4.55 -5.73 -3.70
C ASP A 46 5.36 -5.84 -5.00
N PHE A 47 4.68 -5.70 -6.13
CA PHE A 47 5.27 -5.56 -7.45
C PHE A 47 4.75 -4.27 -8.08
N LEU A 48 5.66 -3.44 -8.59
CA LEU A 48 5.33 -2.21 -9.29
C LEU A 48 6.05 -2.20 -10.65
N THR A 49 5.32 -1.89 -11.72
CA THR A 49 5.91 -1.72 -13.05
C THR A 49 5.22 -0.59 -13.80
N PHE A 50 5.93 0.01 -14.74
CA PHE A 50 5.35 1.00 -15.66
C PHE A 50 5.12 0.35 -17.03
N ASN A 51 3.84 0.23 -17.40
CA ASN A 51 3.45 -0.24 -18.71
C ASN A 51 3.57 0.91 -19.71
N ARG A 52 4.55 0.80 -20.63
CA ARG A 52 4.82 1.84 -21.63
C ARG A 52 3.78 1.92 -22.74
N ILE A 53 3.05 0.83 -23.00
CA ILE A 53 2.02 0.77 -24.03
C ILE A 53 0.76 1.46 -23.52
N GLU A 54 0.36 1.17 -22.28
CA GLU A 54 -0.83 1.75 -21.66
C GLU A 54 -0.56 3.12 -21.00
N GLY A 55 0.71 3.49 -20.82
CA GLY A 55 1.09 4.79 -20.25
C GLY A 55 0.80 4.92 -18.76
N ARG A 56 0.70 3.80 -18.03
CA ARG A 56 0.30 3.75 -16.62
C ARG A 56 1.14 2.78 -15.79
N TRP A 57 1.09 2.98 -14.48
CA TRP A 57 1.66 2.09 -13.49
C TRP A 57 0.70 0.94 -13.18
N GLU A 58 1.25 -0.25 -13.03
CA GLU A 58 0.57 -1.46 -12.60
C GLU A 58 1.19 -1.93 -11.30
N TYR A 59 0.35 -2.39 -10.39
CA TYR A 59 0.72 -2.77 -9.05
C TYR A 59 0.00 -4.03 -8.62
N MET A 60 0.70 -4.90 -7.91
CA MET A 60 0.12 -6.05 -7.23
C MET A 60 0.73 -6.16 -5.83
N SER A 61 -0.10 -6.46 -4.85
CA SER A 61 0.34 -6.72 -3.48
C SER A 61 -0.30 -7.99 -2.94
N PHE A 62 0.47 -8.68 -2.11
CA PHE A 62 0.01 -9.78 -1.29
C PHE A 62 0.51 -9.53 0.13
N ASP A 63 -0.42 -9.44 1.10
CA ASP A 63 -0.09 -9.23 2.51
C ASP A 63 -0.61 -10.42 3.32
N THR A 64 0.30 -11.20 3.90
CA THR A 64 -0.03 -12.37 4.73
C THR A 64 -0.77 -11.99 6.02
N ARG A 65 -0.75 -10.71 6.41
CA ARG A 65 -1.41 -10.19 7.60
C ARG A 65 -2.88 -9.85 7.33
N ALA A 66 -3.31 -9.84 6.07
CA ALA A 66 -4.68 -9.55 5.65
C ALA A 66 -5.23 -10.71 4.80
N ALA A 67 -6.42 -11.23 5.14
CA ALA A 67 -7.01 -12.37 4.44
C ALA A 67 -7.73 -11.99 3.10
N VAL A 68 -7.16 -11.05 2.35
CA VAL A 68 -7.77 -10.39 1.17
C VAL A 68 -7.33 -10.98 -0.18
N GLY A 69 -6.45 -11.98 -0.16
CA GLY A 69 -5.87 -12.57 -1.37
C GLY A 69 -4.90 -11.62 -2.09
N MET A 70 -4.80 -11.74 -3.42
CA MET A 70 -3.98 -10.84 -4.25
C MET A 70 -4.73 -9.54 -4.53
N MET A 71 -4.10 -8.41 -4.23
CA MET A 71 -4.65 -7.07 -4.43
C MET A 71 -3.97 -6.43 -5.64
N THR A 72 -4.71 -6.14 -6.70
CA THR A 72 -4.17 -5.46 -7.89
C THR A 72 -4.60 -4.00 -7.92
N ALA A 73 -3.74 -3.13 -8.45
CA ALA A 73 -4.02 -1.71 -8.61
C ALA A 73 -3.35 -1.14 -9.86
N GLN A 74 -3.92 -0.06 -10.37
CA GLN A 74 -3.42 0.61 -11.56
C GLN A 74 -3.51 2.13 -11.36
N SER A 75 -2.59 2.87 -11.97
CA SER A 75 -2.73 4.33 -12.05
C SER A 75 -3.56 4.73 -13.27
N LEU A 76 -4.03 5.98 -13.27
CA LEU A 76 -4.66 6.59 -14.45
C LEU A 76 -3.63 7.12 -15.48
N GLY A 77 -2.35 7.15 -15.12
CA GLY A 77 -1.29 7.68 -15.97
C GLY A 77 0.09 7.64 -15.31
N ARG A 78 1.00 8.49 -15.78
CA ARG A 78 2.39 8.55 -15.28
C ARG A 78 2.46 9.13 -13.86
N GLU A 79 3.64 9.02 -13.27
CA GLU A 79 3.98 9.76 -12.05
C GLU A 79 3.83 11.26 -12.28
N LYS A 80 3.30 11.98 -11.30
CA LYS A 80 3.19 13.45 -11.30
C LYS A 80 3.77 13.99 -10.01
N ASN A 81 4.69 14.96 -10.11
CA ASN A 81 5.29 15.64 -8.96
C ASN A 81 5.85 14.67 -7.89
N GLY A 82 6.59 13.62 -8.29
CA GLY A 82 7.15 12.66 -7.33
C GLY A 82 6.16 11.63 -6.78
N THR A 83 4.91 11.63 -7.27
CA THR A 83 3.80 10.82 -6.73
C THR A 83 3.23 9.88 -7.78
N ILE A 84 3.15 8.59 -7.44
CA ILE A 84 2.41 7.57 -8.18
C ILE A 84 1.10 7.32 -7.45
N ALA A 85 -0.02 7.71 -8.05
CA ALA A 85 -1.37 7.45 -7.54
C ALA A 85 -1.95 6.19 -8.18
N LEU A 86 -2.35 5.23 -7.35
CA LEU A 86 -2.88 3.93 -7.72
C LEU A 86 -4.30 3.76 -7.17
N VAL A 87 -5.17 3.10 -7.92
CA VAL A 87 -6.49 2.67 -7.46
C VAL A 87 -6.55 1.16 -7.54
N PHE A 88 -6.89 0.53 -6.41
CA PHE A 88 -7.03 -0.92 -6.31
C PHE A 88 -8.35 -1.39 -6.91
N GLN A 89 -8.34 -2.61 -7.46
CA GLN A 89 -9.57 -3.35 -7.67
C GLN A 89 -10.27 -3.52 -6.31
N PRO A 90 -11.60 -3.33 -6.24
CA PRO A 90 -12.32 -3.50 -4.99
C PRO A 90 -12.13 -4.91 -4.41
N PHE A 91 -11.92 -5.01 -3.11
CA PHE A 91 -11.83 -6.27 -2.38
C PHE A 91 -12.64 -6.19 -1.09
N ALA A 92 -13.12 -7.33 -0.59
CA ALA A 92 -13.83 -7.40 0.68
C ALA A 92 -12.82 -7.37 1.83
N LEU A 93 -13.10 -6.62 2.90
CA LEU A 93 -12.31 -6.67 4.12
C LEU A 93 -12.71 -7.89 4.97
N PRO A 94 -11.78 -8.81 5.25
CA PRO A 94 -12.02 -9.96 6.10
C PRO A 94 -11.76 -9.58 7.56
N GLY A 95 -12.79 -9.53 8.39
CA GLY A 95 -12.64 -9.26 9.82
C GLY A 95 -13.87 -8.63 10.48
N GLU A 96 -13.72 -8.31 11.76
CA GLU A 96 -14.68 -7.58 12.60
C GLU A 96 -14.33 -6.08 12.66
N GLY A 97 -15.34 -5.21 12.64
CA GLY A 97 -15.18 -3.75 12.64
C GLY A 97 -16.12 -3.04 11.65
N ALA A 98 -15.99 -1.72 11.54
CA ALA A 98 -16.75 -0.95 10.56
C ALA A 98 -16.38 -1.39 9.13
N GLY A 99 -17.38 -1.81 8.33
CA GLY A 99 -17.17 -2.26 6.95
C GLY A 99 -17.02 -3.78 6.76
N GLN A 100 -17.25 -4.59 7.80
CA GLN A 100 -17.32 -6.04 7.65
C GLN A 100 -18.34 -6.46 6.57
N GLY A 101 -17.91 -7.31 5.64
CA GLY A 101 -18.75 -7.78 4.53
C GLY A 101 -19.01 -6.74 3.44
N GLN A 102 -18.43 -5.55 3.54
CA GLN A 102 -18.52 -4.53 2.50
C GLN A 102 -17.30 -4.57 1.58
N MET A 103 -17.52 -4.15 0.33
CA MET A 103 -16.43 -3.90 -0.60
C MET A 103 -15.71 -2.62 -0.19
N LEU A 104 -14.40 -2.68 -0.19
CA LEU A 104 -13.53 -1.55 0.06
C LEU A 104 -13.03 -0.97 -1.26
N ARG A 105 -13.12 0.35 -1.41
CA ARG A 105 -12.30 1.06 -2.40
C ARG A 105 -11.04 1.55 -1.71
N MET A 106 -9.90 1.31 -2.35
CA MET A 106 -8.61 1.70 -1.84
C MET A 106 -7.84 2.49 -2.90
N ARG A 107 -7.31 3.65 -2.48
CA ARG A 107 -6.36 4.46 -3.25
C ARG A 107 -5.02 4.41 -2.53
N GLN A 108 -3.92 4.33 -3.28
CA GLN A 108 -2.58 4.41 -2.72
C GLN A 108 -1.78 5.49 -3.42
N GLU A 109 -1.03 6.26 -2.64
CA GLU A 109 -0.05 7.21 -3.13
C GLU A 109 1.35 6.75 -2.71
N ILE A 110 2.22 6.57 -3.69
CA ILE A 110 3.64 6.31 -3.45
C ILE A 110 4.38 7.61 -3.74
N VAL A 111 4.90 8.23 -2.68
CA VAL A 111 5.56 9.55 -2.72
C VAL A 111 7.04 9.37 -2.47
N ARG A 112 7.87 9.91 -3.37
CA ARG A 112 9.32 9.98 -3.16
C ARG A 112 9.67 11.31 -2.47
N ILE A 113 10.21 11.22 -1.26
CA ILE A 113 10.71 12.37 -0.48
C ILE A 113 12.23 12.37 -0.60
N GLY A 114 12.76 12.82 -1.74
CA GLY A 114 14.20 12.78 -2.01
C GLY A 114 14.73 11.37 -2.37
N PRO A 115 16.06 11.16 -2.36
CA PRO A 115 16.66 9.92 -2.87
C PRO A 115 16.40 8.69 -1.98
N ASP A 116 16.32 8.90 -0.67
CA ASP A 116 16.42 7.83 0.35
C ASP A 116 15.17 7.67 1.20
N HIS A 117 14.09 8.38 0.89
CA HIS A 117 12.85 8.34 1.67
C HIS A 117 11.64 8.20 0.74
N ILE A 118 10.81 7.20 1.04
CA ILE A 118 9.57 6.92 0.32
C ILE A 118 8.46 6.76 1.35
N VAL A 119 7.31 7.37 1.06
CA VAL A 119 6.08 7.20 1.82
C VAL A 119 5.06 6.51 0.93
N LYS A 120 4.38 5.49 1.47
CA LYS A 120 3.18 4.90 0.85
C LYS A 120 1.98 5.17 1.74
N ASP A 121 1.06 6.00 1.26
CA ASP A 121 -0.20 6.28 1.93
C ASP A 121 -1.33 5.49 1.28
N GLN A 122 -2.13 4.83 2.10
CA GLN A 122 -3.28 4.03 1.67
C GLN A 122 -4.54 4.65 2.25
N TYR A 123 -5.43 5.06 1.37
CA TYR A 123 -6.68 5.69 1.70
C TYR A 123 -7.82 4.73 1.41
N PHE A 124 -8.70 4.57 2.39
CA PHE A 124 -9.83 3.65 2.35
C PHE A 124 -11.13 4.43 2.21
N THR A 125 -12.07 3.87 1.45
CA THR A 125 -13.44 4.36 1.32
C THR A 125 -14.38 3.16 1.41
N LEU A 126 -15.29 3.20 2.36
CA LEU A 126 -16.33 2.17 2.52
C LEU A 126 -17.38 2.32 1.42
N ALA A 127 -17.94 1.20 0.98
CA ALA A 127 -19.10 1.17 0.10
C ALA A 127 -20.42 1.36 0.90
N ASP A 128 -20.45 2.33 1.82
CA ASP A 128 -21.60 2.66 2.68
C ASP A 128 -22.52 3.73 2.08
N GLY A 129 -22.16 4.27 0.91
CA GLY A 129 -22.88 5.34 0.21
C GLY A 129 -22.55 6.75 0.67
N LEU A 130 -21.73 6.93 1.72
CA LEU A 130 -21.31 8.24 2.24
C LEU A 130 -20.05 8.75 1.54
N GLY A 131 -19.22 7.85 1.00
CA GLY A 131 -18.03 8.22 0.24
C GLY A 131 -16.91 8.83 1.09
N GLY A 132 -16.96 8.64 2.41
CA GLY A 132 -15.92 9.11 3.33
C GLY A 132 -14.60 8.39 3.11
N GLU A 133 -13.57 9.14 2.76
CA GLU A 133 -12.20 8.64 2.63
C GLU A 133 -11.39 8.96 3.90
N TRP A 134 -10.57 8.02 4.36
CA TRP A 134 -9.58 8.28 5.42
C TRP A 134 -8.24 7.61 5.11
N LEU A 135 -7.16 8.16 5.66
CA LEU A 135 -5.85 7.53 5.64
C LEU A 135 -5.89 6.31 6.56
N ALA A 136 -5.84 5.11 6.00
CA ALA A 136 -5.89 3.86 6.75
C ALA A 136 -4.50 3.32 7.08
N HIS A 137 -3.54 3.41 6.17
CA HIS A 137 -2.15 3.03 6.42
C HIS A 137 -1.18 4.08 5.88
N ARG A 138 -0.10 4.33 6.62
CA ARG A 138 1.10 5.02 6.14
C ARG A 138 2.30 4.13 6.35
N TYR A 139 3.05 3.86 5.29
CA TYR A 139 4.35 3.20 5.36
C TYR A 139 5.44 4.22 5.06
N ASP A 140 6.20 4.58 6.08
CA ASP A 140 7.32 5.51 6.00
C ASP A 140 8.65 4.73 5.95
N ALA A 141 9.31 4.77 4.79
CA ALA A 141 10.52 4.02 4.52
C ALA A 141 11.71 4.94 4.24
N VAL A 142 12.62 5.03 5.21
CA VAL A 142 13.95 5.60 5.03
C VAL A 142 14.96 4.49 4.73
N ARG A 143 15.86 4.71 3.76
CA ARG A 143 16.94 3.79 3.41
C ARG A 143 17.86 3.60 4.62
N ARG A 144 18.24 2.36 4.89
CA ARG A 144 19.29 2.03 5.86
C ARG A 144 20.67 2.20 5.21
N PRO A 145 21.66 2.73 5.93
CA PRO A 145 23.04 2.81 5.44
C PRO A 145 23.63 1.42 5.16
#